data_AF-A0A353B6S7-F1
#
_entry.id   AF-A0A353B6S7-F1
#
_cell.length_a   1.000
_cell.length_b   1.000
_cell.length_c   1.000
_cell.angle_alpha   90.00
_cell.angle_beta   90.00
_cell.angle_gamma   90.00
#
_symmetry.space_group_name_H-M   'P 1'
#
loop_
_entity.id
_entity.type
_entity.pdbx_description
1 polymer ?
#
loop_
_entity_poly.entity_id
_entity_poly.type
_entity_poly.pdbx_seq_one_letter_code
_entity_poly.pdbx_strand_id
1 'polypeptide(L)' 'MMQRFKTPIIASAAILVLTLIAGLAAITVIYNSDGTNGQKAERAGMVGSGIATAGCVAIAHFWLYAAAKIGQEKRRKSK' A
#
# COMPACT_ATOMS: atom_id res chain seq x y z
N MET A 1 -5.14 -19.62 14.78
CA MET A 1 -4.64 -19.41 13.39
C MET A 1 -5.06 -18.05 12.83
N MET A 2 -6.35 -17.68 12.91
CA MET A 2 -6.88 -16.40 12.40
C MET A 2 -6.27 -15.13 13.01
N GLN A 3 -5.90 -15.10 14.30
CA GLN A 3 -5.38 -13.88 14.94
C GLN A 3 -4.04 -13.37 14.37
N ARG A 4 -3.21 -14.22 13.73
CA ARG A 4 -1.89 -13.80 13.22
C ARG A 4 -1.94 -13.05 11.91
N PHE A 5 -2.97 -13.27 11.11
CA PHE A 5 -3.17 -12.58 9.84
C PHE A 5 -4.08 -11.36 9.99
N LYS A 6 -4.78 -11.19 11.12
CA LYS A 6 -5.61 -10.00 11.37
C LYS A 6 -4.79 -8.71 11.26
N THR A 7 -3.60 -8.66 11.85
CA THR A 7 -2.75 -7.46 11.83
C THR A 7 -2.31 -7.05 10.42
N PRO A 8 -1.68 -7.91 9.60
CA PRO A 8 -1.31 -7.53 8.24
C PRO A 8 -2.53 -7.27 7.35
N ILE A 9 -3.65 -7.97 7.53
CA ILE A 9 -4.88 -7.73 6.75
C ILE A 9 -5.48 -6.36 7.06
N ILE A 10 -5.63 -6.02 8.35
CA ILE A 10 -6.17 -4.71 8.77
C ILE A 10 -5.23 -3.59 8.32
N ALA A 11 -3.92 -3.77 8.48
CA ALA A 11 -2.94 -2.79 8.00
C ALA A 11 -3.02 -2.62 6.48
N SER A 12 -3.16 -3.70 5.72
CA SER A 12 -3.33 -3.64 4.26
C SER A 12 -4.60 -2.89 3.88
N ALA A 13 -5.73 -3.18 4.52
CA ALA A 13 -6.99 -2.50 4.27
C ALA A 13 -6.90 -1.00 4.59
N ALA A 14 -6.30 -0.62 5.72
CA ALA A 14 -6.10 0.77 6.10
C ALA A 14 -5.20 1.52 5.11
N ILE A 15 -4.07 0.92 4.73
CA ILE A 15 -3.15 1.52 3.75
C ILE A 15 -3.83 1.67 2.39
N LEU A 16 -4.63 0.68 1.96
CA LEU A 16 -5.35 0.71 0.69
C LEU A 16 -6.41 1.83 0.65
N VAL A 17 -7.13 2.04 1.75
CA VAL A 17 -8.05 3.18 1.88
C VAL A 17 -7.29 4.50 1.83
N LEU A 18 -6.14 4.61 2.52
CA LEU A 18 -5.31 5.81 2.50
C LEU A 18 -4.74 6.12 1.12
N THR A 19 -4.26 5.11 0.38
CA THR A 19 -3.74 5.32 -0.98
C THR A 19 -4.85 5.70 -1.96
N LEU A 20 -6.08 5.20 -1.78
CA LEU A 20 -7.23 5.65 -2.57
C LEU A 20 -7.57 7.13 -2.30
N ILE A 21 -7.61 7.54 -1.03
CA ILE A 21 -7.87 8.94 -0.65
C ILE A 21 -6.77 9.86 -1.22
N ALA A 22 -5.50 9.47 -1.05
CA ALA A 22 -4.37 10.22 -1.59
C ALA A 22 -4.38 10.30 -3.12
N GLY A 23 -4.74 9.20 -3.80
CA GLY A 23 -4.88 9.16 -5.25
C GLY A 23 -5.98 10.08 -5.76
N LEU A 24 -7.16 10.05 -5.13
CA LEU A 24 -8.26 10.96 -5.44
C LEU A 24 -7.86 12.43 -5.26
N ALA A 25 -7.28 12.77 -4.11
CA ALA A 25 -6.82 14.13 -3.83
C ALA A 25 -5.79 14.60 -4.86
N ALA A 26 -4.82 13.74 -5.21
CA ALA A 26 -3.81 14.05 -6.22
C ALA A 26 -4.43 14.28 -7.60
N ILE A 27 -5.38 13.44 -8.03
CA ILE A 27 -6.09 13.60 -9.30
C ILE A 27 -6.88 14.90 -9.31
N THR A 28 -7.57 15.26 -8.23
CA THR A 28 -8.30 16.53 -8.12
C THR A 28 -7.37 17.73 -8.27
N VAL A 29 -6.19 17.70 -7.65
CA VAL A 29 -5.18 18.77 -7.77
C VAL A 29 -4.63 18.85 -9.21
N ILE A 30 -4.33 17.72 -9.83
CA ILE A 30 -3.83 17.67 -11.22
C ILE A 30 -4.91 18.17 -12.20
N TYR A 31 -6.16 17.80 -11.97
CA TYR A 31 -7.28 18.21 -12.81
C TYR A 31 -7.49 19.73 -12.77
N ASN A 32 -7.38 20.34 -11.58
CA ASN A 32 -7.47 21.78 -11.37
C ASN A 32 -6.19 22.55 -11.76
N SER A 33 -5.08 21.88 -12.05
CA SER A 33 -3.85 22.55 -12.49
C SER A 33 -3.96 23.00 -13.96
N ASP A 34 -3.38 24.14 -14.29
CA ASP A 34 -3.26 24.58 -15.68
C ASP A 34 -2.24 23.72 -16.43
N GLY A 35 -2.63 23.23 -17.62
CA GLY A 35 -1.79 22.36 -18.45
C GLY A 35 -2.58 21.61 -19.51
N THR A 36 -1.87 21.08 -20.51
CA THR A 36 -2.49 20.26 -21.57
C THR A 36 -2.90 18.90 -21.03
N ASN A 37 -3.93 18.28 -21.63
CA ASN A 37 -4.42 16.97 -21.22
C ASN A 37 -3.32 15.89 -21.20
N GLY A 38 -2.34 15.98 -22.11
CA GLY A 38 -1.18 15.08 -22.14
C GLY A 38 -0.30 15.21 -20.90
N GLN A 39 0.02 16.44 -20.47
CA GLN A 39 0.82 16.69 -19.26
C GLN A 39 0.09 16.27 -17.99
N LYS A 40 -1.25 16.42 -17.94
CA LYS A 40 -2.07 15.95 -16.82
C LYS A 40 -2.07 14.43 -16.72
N ALA A 41 -2.15 13.72 -17.84
CA ALA A 41 -2.08 12.26 -17.87
C ALA A 41 -0.71 11.73 -17.42
N GLU A 42 0.38 12.36 -17.87
CA GLU A 42 1.75 11.99 -17.47
C GLU A 42 1.96 12.19 -15.96
N ARG A 43 1.56 13.36 -15.43
CA ARG A 43 1.62 13.66 -13.99
C ARG A 43 0.76 12.70 -13.17
N ALA A 44 -0.45 12.38 -13.64
CA ALA A 44 -1.33 11.43 -12.97
C ALA A 44 -0.71 10.01 -12.95
N GLY A 45 -0.06 9.59 -14.03
CA GLY A 45 0.66 8.32 -14.10
C GLY A 45 1.86 8.27 -13.15
N MET A 46 2.65 9.34 -13.08
CA MET A 46 3.77 9.45 -12.15
C MET A 46 3.32 9.43 -10.69
N VAL A 47 2.30 10.22 -10.35
CA VAL A 47 1.79 10.26 -8.97
C VAL A 47 1.10 8.95 -8.60
N GLY A 48 0.32 8.36 -9.51
CA GLY A 48 -0.33 7.07 -9.30
C GLY A 48 0.68 5.94 -9.06
N SER A 49 1.73 5.86 -9.87
CA SER A 49 2.80 4.87 -9.68
C SER A 49 3.56 5.09 -8.36
N GLY A 50 3.89 6.34 -8.01
CA GLY A 50 4.52 6.67 -6.73
C GLY A 50 3.68 6.26 -5.52
N ILE A 51 2.38 6.57 -5.52
CA ILE A 51 1.44 6.20 -4.46
C ILE A 51 1.30 4.67 -4.35
N ALA A 52 1.20 3.97 -5.50
CA ALA A 52 1.10 2.51 -5.52
C ALA A 52 2.37 1.84 -4.96
N THR A 53 3.56 2.29 -5.38
CA THR A 53 4.83 1.77 -4.86
C THR A 53 4.96 2.03 -3.36
N ALA A 54 4.66 3.24 -2.89
CA ALA A 54 4.71 3.58 -1.46
C ALA A 54 3.74 2.72 -0.64
N GLY A 55 2.52 2.51 -1.14
CA GLY A 55 1.53 1.64 -0.51
C GLY A 55 2.01 0.19 -0.41
N CYS A 56 2.55 -0.37 -1.49
CA CYS A 56 3.10 -1.72 -1.50
C CYS A 56 4.26 -1.90 -0.52
N VAL A 57 5.20 -0.94 -0.46
CA VAL A 57 6.34 -0.97 0.47
C VAL A 57 5.85 -0.91 1.92
N ALA A 58 4.87 -0.07 2.22
CA ALA A 58 4.28 0.02 3.55
C ALA A 58 3.61 -1.30 3.96
N ILE A 59 2.82 -1.91 3.07
CA ILE A 59 2.14 -3.19 3.31
C ILE A 59 3.16 -4.33 3.49
N ALA A 60 4.21 -4.36 2.66
CA ALA A 60 5.20 -5.44 2.66
C ALA A 60 5.84 -5.67 4.03
N HIS A 61 6.13 -4.60 4.79
CA HIS A 61 6.71 -4.71 6.12
C HIS A 61 5.84 -5.52 7.09
N PHE A 62 4.51 -5.29 7.07
CA PHE A 62 3.57 -6.01 7.93
C PHE A 62 3.46 -7.50 7.57
N TRP A 63 3.50 -7.81 6.27
CA TRP A 63 3.47 -9.19 5.79
C TRP A 63 4.77 -9.95 6.08
N LEU A 64 5.93 -9.31 5.89
CA LEU A 64 7.23 -9.89 6.22
C LEU A 64 7.34 -10.19 7.71
N TYR A 65 6.89 -9.26 8.57
CA TYR A 65 6.88 -9.47 10.01
C TYR A 65 5.98 -10.66 10.41
N ALA A 66 4.77 -10.75 9.84
CA ALA A 66 3.86 -11.86 10.10
C ALA A 66 4.45 -13.21 9.63
N ALA A 67 5.05 -13.25 8.43
CA ALA A 67 5.69 -14.44 7.87
C ALA A 67 6.87 -14.91 8.72
N ALA A 68 7.73 -13.99 9.17
CA ALA A 68 8.86 -14.30 10.04
C ALA A 68 8.41 -14.95 11.36
N LYS A 69 7.35 -14.41 11.98
CA LYS A 69 6.80 -14.94 13.23
C LYS A 69 6.21 -16.34 13.07
N ILE A 70 5.52 -16.59 11.95
CA ILE A 70 4.99 -17.93 11.61
C ILE A 70 6.13 -18.93 11.39
N GLY A 71 7.20 -18.52 10.70
CA GLY A 71 8.37 -19.36 10.45
C GLY A 71 9.08 -19.78 11.74
N GLN A 72 9.27 -18.86 12.69
CA GLN A 72 9.87 -19.15 13.99
C GLN A 72 9.03 -20.13 14.81
N GLU A 73 7.71 -19.99 14.80
CA GLU A 73 6.83 -20.92 15.53
C GLU A 73 6.78 -22.32 14.94
N LYS A 74 6.87 -22.45 13.61
CA LYS A 74 7.03 -23.77 12.98
C LYS A 74 8.34 -24.43 13.43
N ARG A 75 9.44 -23.68 13.46
CA ARG A 75 10.74 -24.19 13.92
C ARG A 75 10.73 -24.57 15.41
N ARG A 76 10.00 -23.82 16.23
CA ARG A 76 9.87 -24.08 17.67
C ARG A 76 8.96 -25.27 18.01
N LYS A 77 7.98 -25.60 17.16
CA LYS A 77 7.15 -26.82 17.29
C LYS A 77 7.77 -28.07 16.69
N SER A 78 8.80 -27.93 15.85
CA SER A 78 9.51 -29.03 15.20
C SER A 78 10.75 -29.51 16.00
N LYS A 79 11.08 -28.82 17.10
CA LYS A 79 11.99 -29.28 18.15
C LYS A 79 11.15 -29.72 19.34
#